data_AF-A0A7S1G9S6-F1
#
_entry.id   AF-A0A7S1G9S6-F1
#
_cell.length_a   1.000
_cell.length_b   1.000
_cell.length_c   1.000
_cell.angle_alpha   90.00
_cell.angle_beta   90.00
_cell.angle_gamma   90.00
#
_symmetry.space_group_name_H-M   'P 1'
#
loop_
_entity.id
_entity.type
_entity.pdbx_description
1 polymer ?
#
loop_
_entity_poly.entity_id
_entity_poly.type
_entity_poly.pdbx_seq_one_letter_code
_entity_poly.pdbx_strand_id
1 'polypeptide(L)'
;NGNCVSDCADGQTCEEDAVIGFHCADADPCANAGCGPCDICDAGNCISTCADGQTCEFDVLDGYYCASADLCANAGCGDCEFCDPTNGNCVSDCADGQTCEEDAVIGFHCADADPCANAGCGPCDICDAGNCISTCADGQTCEFDVLDGYYCASADLCANAGCGDCEFCDPTNGNCVSD
;
A
#
# COMPACT_ATOMS: atom_id res chain seq x y z
N ASN A 1 -3.97 66.32 34.92
CA ASN A 1 -3.05 66.18 33.78
C ASN A 1 -2.60 64.74 33.72
N GLY A 2 -3.04 63.89 32.82
CA GLY A 2 -4.04 63.98 31.76
C GLY A 2 -4.61 62.57 31.62
N ASN A 3 -5.92 62.43 31.70
CA ASN A 3 -6.59 61.14 31.60
C ASN A 3 -7.14 61.02 30.18
N CYS A 4 -6.69 60.00 29.47
CA CYS A 4 -7.06 59.68 28.12
C CYS A 4 -8.40 58.93 28.06
N VAL A 5 -9.43 59.45 28.74
CA VAL A 5 -10.61 58.64 29.12
C VAL A 5 -11.90 59.02 28.36
N SER A 6 -11.89 59.91 27.35
CA SER A 6 -13.15 60.22 26.66
C SER A 6 -13.13 60.74 25.22
N ASP A 7 -11.98 61.09 24.63
CA ASP A 7 -11.98 61.94 23.42
C ASP A 7 -11.42 61.27 22.15
N CYS A 8 -11.06 59.98 22.20
CA CYS A 8 -10.64 59.27 20.99
C CYS A 8 -11.85 58.99 20.08
N ALA A 9 -11.69 59.18 18.77
CA ALA A 9 -12.75 58.93 17.81
C ALA A 9 -13.08 57.43 17.73
N ASP A 10 -14.28 57.09 17.24
CA ASP A 10 -14.68 55.69 17.02
C ASP A 10 -13.61 54.96 16.18
N GLY A 11 -13.07 53.87 16.72
CA GLY A 11 -12.00 53.08 16.08
C GLY A 11 -10.57 53.43 16.53
N GLN A 12 -10.39 54.35 17.48
CA GLN A 12 -9.09 54.69 18.05
C GLN A 12 -8.92 54.14 19.48
N THR A 13 -7.69 53.78 19.83
CA THR A 13 -7.27 53.38 21.17
C THR A 13 -6.39 54.44 21.80
N CYS A 14 -6.50 54.63 23.12
CA CYS A 14 -5.53 55.47 23.82
C CYS A 14 -4.26 54.66 24.13
N GLU A 15 -3.13 55.19 23.68
CA GLU A 15 -1.81 54.59 23.86
C GLU A 15 -0.90 55.54 24.64
N GLU A 16 -0.01 54.97 25.47
CA GLU A 16 1.01 55.72 26.23
C GLU A 16 2.36 55.57 25.54
N ASP A 17 2.88 56.66 24.99
CA ASP A 17 4.22 56.73 24.39
C ASP A 17 5.21 57.44 25.32
N ALA A 18 6.43 56.91 25.41
CA ALA A 18 7.45 57.39 26.35
C ALA A 18 7.99 58.81 26.04
N VAL A 19 7.78 59.32 24.82
CA VAL A 19 8.28 60.61 24.33
C VAL A 19 7.17 61.66 24.31
N ILE A 20 5.98 61.30 23.86
CA ILE A 20 4.86 62.25 23.68
C ILE A 20 3.71 62.07 24.69
N GLY A 21 3.76 61.05 25.54
CA GLY A 21 2.72 60.76 26.54
C GLY A 21 1.47 60.12 25.92
N PHE A 22 0.32 60.33 26.57
CA PHE A 22 -0.95 59.75 26.13
C PHE A 22 -1.46 60.39 24.83
N HIS A 23 -1.77 59.58 23.83
CA HIS A 23 -2.34 60.02 22.56
C HIS A 23 -3.34 58.98 22.01
N CYS A 24 -4.25 59.42 21.15
CA CYS A 24 -5.15 58.52 20.42
C CYS A 24 -4.44 58.02 19.16
N ALA A 25 -4.35 56.71 19.00
CA ALA A 25 -3.87 56.06 17.78
C ALA A 25 -5.01 55.26 17.16
N ASP A 26 -4.94 55.02 15.85
CA ASP A 26 -5.87 54.08 15.22
C ASP A 26 -5.67 52.72 15.86
N ALA A 27 -6.78 52.06 16.24
CA ALA A 27 -6.70 50.77 16.89
C ALA A 27 -5.90 49.82 16.00
N ASP A 28 -4.78 49.31 16.50
CA ASP A 28 -4.02 48.28 15.81
C ASP A 28 -4.96 47.08 15.58
N PRO A 29 -5.38 46.82 14.32
CA PRO A 29 -6.33 45.75 14.05
C PRO A 29 -5.72 44.38 14.38
N CYS A 30 -4.39 44.32 14.58
CA CYS A 30 -3.62 43.13 14.88
C CYS A 30 -3.40 42.88 16.38
N ALA A 31 -3.66 43.87 17.24
CA ALA A 31 -3.39 43.78 18.68
C ALA A 31 -4.13 42.62 19.37
N ASN A 32 -5.27 42.19 18.82
CA ASN A 32 -6.06 41.05 19.31
C ASN A 32 -6.21 39.92 18.29
N ALA A 33 -5.54 39.99 17.14
CA ALA A 33 -5.73 39.01 16.07
C ALA A 33 -5.20 37.61 16.46
N GLY A 34 -4.31 37.52 17.46
CA GLY A 34 -3.82 36.25 17.98
C GLY A 34 -3.04 35.44 16.94
N CYS A 35 -2.34 36.13 16.05
CA CYS A 35 -1.63 35.52 14.93
C CYS A 35 -0.55 34.55 15.42
N GLY A 36 -0.44 33.43 14.70
CA GLY A 36 0.56 32.43 14.96
C GLY A 36 1.97 32.90 14.60
N PRO A 37 2.99 32.16 15.04
CA PRO A 37 4.39 32.56 14.88
C PRO A 37 4.88 32.60 13.41
N CYS A 38 4.19 31.94 12.48
CA CYS A 38 4.46 32.05 11.04
C CYS A 38 3.39 32.86 10.28
N ASP A 39 2.61 33.70 10.97
CA ASP A 39 1.59 34.51 10.35
C ASP A 39 2.02 35.99 10.32
N ILE A 40 1.64 36.69 9.26
CA ILE A 40 1.64 38.15 9.22
C ILE A 40 0.22 38.65 9.45
N CYS A 41 0.07 39.74 10.20
CA CYS A 41 -1.22 40.39 10.30
C CYS A 41 -1.39 41.43 9.19
N ASP A 42 -2.50 41.33 8.45
CA ASP A 42 -2.92 42.33 7.48
C ASP A 42 -4.39 42.69 7.72
N ALA A 43 -4.64 43.97 8.02
CA ALA A 43 -5.98 44.52 8.32
C ALA A 43 -6.79 43.70 9.36
N GLY A 44 -6.12 43.15 10.38
CA GLY A 44 -6.74 42.36 11.45
C GLY A 44 -6.99 40.89 11.11
N ASN A 45 -6.52 40.41 9.96
CA ASN A 45 -6.52 39.00 9.60
C ASN A 45 -5.10 38.44 9.70
N CYS A 46 -4.97 37.23 10.25
CA CYS A 46 -3.72 36.50 10.26
C CYS A 46 -3.58 35.74 8.94
N ILE A 47 -2.56 36.08 8.18
CA ILE A 47 -2.23 35.45 6.90
C ILE A 47 -0.98 34.61 7.13
N SER A 48 -1.08 33.30 6.88
CA SER A 48 0.08 32.42 7.00
C SER A 48 1.13 32.79 5.96
N THR A 49 2.39 32.84 6.40
CA THR A 49 3.55 32.99 5.52
C THR A 49 3.99 31.65 4.93
N CYS A 50 3.43 30.54 5.41
CA CYS A 50 3.70 29.21 4.90
C CYS A 50 2.95 28.96 3.60
N ALA A 51 3.63 28.35 2.62
CA ALA A 51 2.99 27.91 1.40
C ALA A 51 2.03 26.75 1.67
N ASP A 52 1.13 26.48 0.72
CA ASP A 52 0.21 25.34 0.82
C ASP A 52 0.98 24.04 1.03
N GLY A 53 0.57 23.26 2.04
CA GLY A 53 1.22 22.00 2.41
C GLY A 53 2.44 22.14 3.33
N GLN A 54 2.78 23.36 3.75
CA GLN A 54 3.79 23.60 4.79
C GLN A 54 3.14 23.79 6.17
N THR A 55 3.89 23.43 7.20
CA THR A 55 3.53 23.63 8.60
C THR A 55 4.52 24.57 9.28
N CYS A 56 4.01 25.42 10.17
CA CYS A 56 4.85 26.28 10.99
C CYS A 56 5.51 25.44 12.08
N GLU A 57 6.84 25.34 12.02
CA GLU A 57 7.66 24.58 12.95
C GLU A 57 8.64 25.50 13.68
N PHE A 58 9.18 25.01 14.80
CA PHE A 58 10.17 25.73 15.60
C PHE A 58 11.46 24.93 15.67
N ASP A 59 12.55 25.52 15.21
CA ASP A 59 13.91 25.04 15.43
C ASP A 59 14.66 25.94 16.41
N VAL A 60 15.49 25.35 17.27
CA VAL A 60 16.19 26.09 18.33
C VAL A 60 17.25 27.05 17.77
N LEU A 61 17.79 26.78 16.58
CA LEU A 61 18.79 27.60 15.90
C LEU A 61 18.12 28.63 14.98
N ASP A 62 17.11 28.23 14.21
CA ASP A 62 16.52 29.06 13.16
C ASP A 62 15.22 29.78 13.59
N GLY A 63 14.66 29.45 14.76
CA GLY A 63 13.39 29.99 15.23
C GLY A 63 12.19 29.37 14.53
N TYR A 64 11.11 30.13 14.33
CA TYR A 64 9.92 29.64 13.63
C TYR A 64 10.11 29.74 12.11
N TYR A 65 9.79 28.67 11.39
CA TYR A 65 9.91 28.59 9.94
C TYR A 65 8.84 27.67 9.34
N CYS A 66 8.63 27.76 8.03
CA CYS A 66 7.68 26.93 7.31
C CYS A 66 8.40 25.69 6.76
N ALA A 67 8.12 24.54 7.35
CA ALA A 67 8.64 23.26 6.91
C ALA A 67 7.66 22.59 5.95
N SER A 68 8.17 21.93 4.92
CA SER A 68 7.36 21.01 4.13
C SER A 68 6.90 19.88 5.02
N ALA A 69 5.61 19.52 4.97
CA ALA A 69 5.15 18.32 5.66
C ALA A 69 5.96 17.10 5.19
N ASP A 70 6.60 16.40 6.12
CA ASP A 70 7.21 15.10 5.82
C ASP A 70 6.08 14.08 5.60
N LEU A 71 5.71 13.91 4.32
CA LEU A 71 4.65 13.00 3.89
C LEU A 71 4.94 11.55 4.29
N CYS A 72 6.19 11.22 4.59
CA CYS A 72 6.63 9.87 4.95
C CYS A 72 6.77 9.65 6.46
N ALA A 73 6.64 10.69 7.28
CA ALA A 73 6.85 10.61 8.74
C ALA A 73 5.99 9.52 9.43
N ASN A 74 4.84 9.17 8.85
CA ASN A 74 3.94 8.12 9.36
C ASN A 74 3.47 7.15 8.27
N ALA A 75 4.18 7.04 7.14
CA ALA A 75 3.69 6.26 6.00
C ALA A 75 3.55 4.76 6.31
N GLY A 76 4.29 4.23 7.30
CA GLY A 76 4.07 2.87 7.81
C GLY A 76 4.11 1.79 6.72
N CYS A 77 4.98 1.97 5.72
CA CYS A 77 5.06 1.10 4.55
C CYS A 77 5.39 -0.34 4.94
N GLY A 78 4.81 -1.27 4.19
CA GLY A 78 4.98 -2.70 4.41
C GLY A 78 6.37 -3.19 4.01
N ASP A 79 6.56 -4.50 4.14
CA ASP A 79 7.79 -5.15 3.70
C ASP A 79 7.95 -5.02 2.17
N CYS A 80 9.19 -4.78 1.72
CA CYS A 80 9.52 -4.45 0.33
C CYS A 80 8.76 -3.22 -0.23
N GLU A 81 8.40 -2.26 0.62
CA GLU A 81 7.83 -0.98 0.21
C GLU A 81 8.63 0.20 0.77
N PHE A 82 8.68 1.28 0.00
CA PHE A 82 9.20 2.57 0.44
C PHE A 82 8.17 3.66 0.26
N CYS A 83 8.25 4.71 1.08
CA CYS A 83 7.39 5.87 0.92
C CYS A 83 7.93 6.81 -0.17
N ASP A 84 7.10 7.17 -1.14
CA ASP A 84 7.40 8.21 -2.12
C ASP A 84 7.29 9.59 -1.45
N PRO A 85 8.41 10.34 -1.29
CA PRO A 85 8.42 11.61 -0.59
C PRO A 85 7.64 12.72 -1.30
N THR A 86 7.21 12.50 -2.55
CA THR A 86 6.43 13.49 -3.31
C THR A 86 4.93 13.44 -3.03
N ASN A 87 4.42 12.28 -2.60
CA ASN A 87 2.98 12.07 -2.41
C ASN A 87 2.62 11.29 -1.13
N GLY A 88 3.60 10.77 -0.39
CA GLY A 88 3.39 10.04 0.85
C GLY A 88 2.88 8.61 0.69
N ASN A 89 2.75 8.11 -0.54
CA ASN A 89 2.26 6.75 -0.78
C ASN A 89 3.40 5.74 -0.67
N CYS A 90 3.07 4.57 -0.14
CA CYS A 90 3.97 3.42 -0.20
C CYS A 90 3.97 2.83 -1.61
N VAL A 91 5.15 2.56 -2.12
CA VAL A 91 5.41 2.00 -3.43
C VAL A 91 6.33 0.80 -3.28
N SER A 92 6.09 -0.24 -4.07
CA SER A 92 6.89 -1.46 -3.98
C SER A 92 8.33 -1.21 -4.47
N ASP A 93 9.28 -1.77 -3.74
CA ASP A 93 10.68 -1.88 -4.15
C ASP A 93 10.90 -2.98 -5.22
N CYS A 94 9.91 -3.84 -5.44
CA CYS A 94 10.02 -4.96 -6.37
C CYS A 94 9.79 -4.52 -7.82
N ALA A 95 10.57 -5.09 -8.73
CA ALA A 95 10.41 -4.83 -10.15
C ALA A 95 9.11 -5.46 -10.69
N ASP A 96 8.67 -5.01 -11.86
CA ASP A 96 7.52 -5.59 -12.54
C ASP A 96 7.68 -7.11 -12.72
N GLY A 97 6.69 -7.88 -12.25
CA GLY A 97 6.71 -9.34 -12.28
C GLY A 97 7.37 -10.01 -11.07
N GLN A 98 7.88 -9.23 -10.12
CA GLN A 98 8.38 -9.73 -8.85
C GLN A 98 7.34 -9.58 -7.73
N THR A 99 7.45 -10.44 -6.73
CA THR A 99 6.64 -10.43 -5.52
C THR A 99 7.52 -10.30 -4.29
N CYS A 100 7.04 -9.61 -3.26
CA CYS A 100 7.69 -9.59 -1.96
C CYS A 100 7.40 -10.90 -1.23
N GLU A 101 8.47 -11.63 -0.92
CA GLU A 101 8.40 -12.94 -0.27
C GLU A 101 9.23 -12.94 1.00
N GLU A 102 8.74 -13.65 2.02
CA GLU A 102 9.46 -13.88 3.27
C GLU A 102 10.31 -15.16 3.16
N ASP A 103 11.63 -15.02 3.22
CA ASP A 103 12.55 -16.14 3.38
C ASP A 103 13.07 -16.23 4.81
N ALA A 104 13.14 -17.44 5.35
CA ALA A 104 13.51 -17.68 6.74
C ALA A 104 14.95 -17.27 7.10
N VAL A 105 15.84 -17.12 6.11
CA VAL A 105 17.26 -16.80 6.29
C VAL A 105 17.56 -15.35 5.94
N ILE A 106 17.04 -14.85 4.82
CA ILE A 106 17.34 -13.51 4.32
C ILE A 106 16.24 -12.47 4.61
N GLY A 107 15.08 -12.91 5.11
CA GLY A 107 13.93 -12.04 5.40
C GLY A 107 13.13 -11.70 4.15
N PHE A 108 12.46 -10.54 4.19
CA PHE A 108 11.67 -10.04 3.06
C PHE A 108 12.57 -9.59 1.91
N HIS A 109 12.28 -10.09 0.71
CA HIS A 109 13.02 -9.77 -0.50
C HIS A 109 12.11 -9.89 -1.73
N CYS A 110 12.54 -9.27 -2.84
CA CYS A 110 11.85 -9.40 -4.11
C CYS A 110 12.34 -10.65 -4.85
N ALA A 111 11.41 -11.53 -5.19
CA ALA A 111 11.65 -12.71 -5.98
C ALA A 111 10.79 -12.68 -7.25
N ASP A 112 11.25 -13.33 -8.32
CA ASP A 112 10.41 -13.54 -9.49
C ASP A 112 9.19 -14.36 -9.07
N ALA A 113 8.00 -13.88 -9.41
CA ALA A 113 6.76 -14.55 -9.00
C ALA A 113 6.80 -16.02 -9.44
N ASP A 114 6.59 -16.95 -8.49
CA ASP A 114 6.51 -18.37 -8.81
C ASP A 114 5.36 -18.59 -9.81
N PRO A 115 5.65 -18.93 -11.09
CA PRO A 115 4.61 -19.10 -12.09
C PRO A 115 3.68 -20.28 -11.76
N CYS A 116 4.09 -21.14 -10.82
CA CYS A 116 3.36 -22.32 -10.38
C CYS A 116 2.49 -22.09 -9.14
N ALA A 117 2.63 -20.96 -8.44
CA ALA A 117 1.88 -20.68 -7.21
C ALA A 117 0.36 -20.76 -7.39
N ASN A 118 -0.15 -20.46 -8.59
CA ASN A 118 -1.57 -20.50 -8.94
C ASN A 118 -1.91 -21.48 -10.07
N ALA A 119 -0.96 -22.31 -10.50
CA ALA A 119 -1.18 -23.20 -11.64
C ALA A 119 -2.24 -24.28 -11.34
N GLY A 120 -2.48 -24.59 -10.06
CA GLY A 120 -3.54 -25.52 -9.64
C GLY A 120 -3.31 -26.94 -10.18
N CYS A 121 -2.05 -27.34 -10.31
CA CYS A 121 -1.68 -28.60 -10.92
C CYS A 121 -2.23 -29.79 -10.15
N GLY A 122 -2.69 -30.79 -10.92
CA GLY A 122 -3.23 -32.02 -10.37
C GLY A 122 -2.15 -32.85 -9.66
N PRO A 123 -2.56 -33.86 -8.88
CA PRO A 123 -1.64 -34.63 -8.05
C PRO A 123 -0.62 -35.48 -8.85
N CYS A 124 -0.85 -35.75 -10.13
CA CYS A 124 0.11 -36.38 -11.03
C CYS A 124 0.70 -35.41 -12.05
N ASP A 125 0.64 -34.10 -11.80
CA ASP A 125 1.18 -33.09 -12.71
C ASP A 125 2.40 -32.41 -12.08
N ILE A 126 3.37 -32.06 -12.91
CA ILE A 126 4.49 -31.19 -12.54
C ILE A 126 4.22 -29.82 -13.15
N CYS A 127 4.44 -28.75 -12.38
CA CYS A 127 4.39 -27.42 -12.94
C CYS A 127 5.72 -27.06 -13.61
N ASP A 128 5.65 -26.62 -14.87
CA ASP A 128 6.76 -26.05 -15.62
C ASP A 128 6.32 -24.74 -16.26
N ALA A 129 6.97 -23.64 -15.86
CA ALA A 129 6.66 -22.28 -16.31
C ALA A 129 5.17 -21.92 -16.26
N GLY A 130 4.47 -22.35 -15.20
CA GLY A 130 3.04 -22.09 -14.98
C GLY A 130 2.08 -23.01 -15.74
N ASN A 131 2.60 -24.01 -16.47
CA ASN A 131 1.80 -25.04 -17.11
C ASN A 131 1.88 -26.34 -16.31
N CYS A 132 0.74 -26.98 -16.10
CA CYS A 132 0.68 -28.30 -15.49
C CYS A 132 0.92 -29.37 -16.56
N ILE A 133 2.02 -30.08 -16.42
CA ILE A 133 2.43 -31.16 -17.31
C ILE A 133 2.14 -32.48 -16.61
N SER A 134 1.24 -33.28 -17.20
CA SER A 134 0.95 -34.60 -16.64
C SER A 134 2.17 -35.51 -16.71
N THR A 135 2.43 -36.20 -15.61
CA THR A 135 3.47 -37.25 -15.54
C THR A 135 2.96 -38.59 -16.06
N CYS A 136 1.66 -38.71 -16.30
CA CYS A 136 1.05 -39.92 -16.83
C CYS A 136 1.27 -40.03 -18.34
N ALA A 137 1.63 -41.23 -18.79
CA ALA A 137 1.74 -41.50 -20.21
C ALA A 137 0.37 -41.49 -20.89
N ASP A 138 0.35 -41.37 -22.21
CA ASP A 138 -0.89 -41.44 -23.00
C ASP A 138 -1.68 -42.72 -22.68
N GLY A 139 -2.97 -42.57 -22.38
CA GLY A 139 -3.86 -43.68 -22.00
C GLY A 139 -3.80 -44.10 -20.53
N GLN A 140 -3.01 -43.41 -19.71
CA GLN A 140 -3.03 -43.58 -18.26
C GLN A 140 -3.91 -42.52 -17.57
N THR A 141 -4.42 -42.87 -16.40
CA THR A 141 -5.18 -41.98 -15.52
C THR A 141 -4.47 -41.85 -14.18
N CYS A 142 -4.52 -40.64 -13.60
CA CYS A 142 -4.02 -40.40 -12.25
C CYS A 142 -5.00 -41.02 -11.24
N GLU A 143 -4.55 -42.05 -10.55
CA GLU A 143 -5.30 -42.77 -9.53
C GLU A 143 -4.67 -42.57 -8.16
N PHE A 144 -5.44 -42.87 -7.11
CA PHE A 144 -4.97 -42.80 -5.72
C PHE A 144 -5.09 -44.18 -5.08
N ASP A 145 -3.98 -44.72 -4.60
CA ASP A 145 -3.92 -45.88 -3.73
C ASP A 145 -3.49 -45.45 -2.32
N VAL A 146 -4.05 -46.09 -1.29
CA VAL A 146 -3.81 -45.73 0.11
C VAL A 146 -2.40 -46.08 0.60
N LEU A 147 -1.70 -46.99 -0.08
CA LEU A 147 -0.32 -47.37 0.22
C LEU A 147 0.69 -46.55 -0.60
N ASP A 148 0.40 -46.34 -1.89
CA ASP A 148 1.37 -45.74 -2.82
C ASP A 148 1.12 -44.24 -3.11
N GLY A 149 -0.01 -43.70 -2.67
CA GLY A 149 -0.40 -42.32 -2.97
C GLY A 149 -0.94 -42.17 -4.39
N TYR A 150 -0.68 -41.03 -5.02
CA TYR A 150 -1.10 -40.80 -6.40
C TYR A 150 -0.11 -41.41 -7.40
N TYR A 151 -0.61 -42.16 -8.37
CA TYR A 151 0.21 -42.80 -9.41
C TYR A 151 -0.55 -42.88 -10.75
N CYS A 152 0.20 -43.08 -11.83
CA CYS A 152 -0.37 -43.23 -13.16
C CYS A 152 -0.66 -44.71 -13.45
N ALA A 153 -1.94 -45.05 -13.49
CA ALA A 153 -2.41 -46.37 -13.83
C ALA A 153 -2.79 -46.42 -15.31
N SER A 154 -2.52 -47.53 -15.99
CA SER A 154 -3.18 -47.81 -17.26
C SER A 154 -4.69 -47.79 -17.02
N ALA A 155 -5.44 -47.01 -17.79
CA ALA A 155 -6.89 -47.05 -17.69
C ALA A 155 -7.35 -48.49 -17.89
N ASP A 156 -8.12 -49.06 -16.95
CA ASP A 156 -8.74 -50.37 -17.14
C ASP A 156 -9.83 -50.23 -18.21
N LEU A 157 -9.41 -50.41 -19.47
CA LEU A 157 -10.26 -50.30 -20.66
C LEU A 157 -11.46 -51.26 -20.61
N CYS A 158 -11.40 -52.29 -19.78
CA CYS A 158 -12.43 -53.31 -19.64
C CYS A 158 -13.34 -53.10 -18.42
N ALA A 159 -13.03 -52.17 -17.50
CA ALA A 159 -13.82 -51.92 -16.29
C ALA A 159 -15.30 -51.58 -16.56
N ASN A 160 -15.60 -51.02 -17.74
CA ASN A 160 -16.96 -50.65 -18.16
C ASN A 160 -17.37 -51.24 -19.53
N ALA A 161 -16.61 -52.17 -20.09
CA ALA A 161 -16.83 -52.62 -21.47
C ALA A 161 -18.20 -53.31 -21.67
N GLY A 162 -18.84 -53.81 -20.60
CA GLY A 162 -20.22 -54.28 -20.65
C GLY A 162 -20.47 -55.37 -21.70
N CYS A 163 -19.45 -56.20 -21.96
CA CYS A 163 -19.52 -57.22 -23.01
C CYS A 163 -20.64 -58.21 -22.76
N GLY A 164 -21.32 -58.60 -23.84
CA GLY A 164 -22.46 -59.50 -23.80
C GLY A 164 -22.08 -60.96 -23.51
N ASP A 165 -23.09 -61.81 -23.42
CA ASP A 165 -22.88 -63.25 -23.28
C ASP A 165 -22.06 -63.79 -24.48
N CYS A 166 -20.97 -64.50 -24.20
CA CYS A 166 -19.98 -65.04 -25.16
C CYS A 166 -19.04 -64.01 -25.81
N GLU A 167 -18.89 -62.81 -25.25
CA GLU A 167 -17.87 -61.84 -25.65
C GLU A 167 -16.84 -61.64 -24.53
N PHE A 168 -15.57 -61.43 -24.90
CA PHE A 168 -14.50 -61.02 -24.00
C PHE A 168 -14.01 -59.62 -24.37
N CYS A 169 -13.63 -58.81 -23.38
CA CYS A 169 -13.01 -57.51 -23.65
C CYS A 169 -11.53 -57.70 -24.01
N ASP A 170 -11.09 -57.10 -25.11
CA ASP A 170 -9.68 -56.99 -25.47
C ASP A 170 -9.02 -55.91 -24.57
N PRO A 171 -8.10 -56.30 -23.66
CA PRO A 171 -7.48 -55.37 -22.72
C PRO A 171 -6.58 -54.33 -23.40
N THR A 172 -6.30 -54.47 -24.70
CA THR A 172 -5.47 -53.56 -25.48
C THR A 172 -6.27 -52.35 -26.00
N ASN A 173 -7.57 -52.50 -26.22
CA ASN A 173 -8.40 -51.46 -26.87
C ASN A 173 -9.80 -51.29 -26.27
N GLY A 174 -10.20 -52.11 -25.29
CA GLY A 174 -11.50 -52.02 -24.62
C GLY A 174 -12.68 -52.56 -25.44
N ASN A 175 -12.45 -53.13 -26.62
CA ASN A 175 -13.52 -53.66 -27.47
C ASN A 175 -13.93 -55.08 -27.05
N CYS A 176 -15.21 -55.39 -27.17
CA CYS A 176 -15.73 -56.74 -27.01
C CYS A 176 -15.47 -57.56 -28.28
N VAL A 177 -14.89 -58.75 -28.13
CA VAL A 177 -14.58 -59.71 -29.19
C VAL A 177 -15.28 -61.03 -28.89
N SER A 178 -15.89 -61.62 -29.93
CA SER A 178 -16.54 -62.94 -29.85
C SER A 178 -15.50 -64.04 -30.04
N ASP A 179 -15.69 -65.15 -29.32
CA ASP A 179 -14.95 -66.42 -29.53
C ASP A 179 -15.26 -67.06 -30.89
#